data_AF-A0A5D0QK95-F1
#
_entry.id   AF-A0A5D0QK95-F1
#
_cell.length_a   1.000
_cell.length_b   1.000
_cell.length_c   1.000
_cell.angle_alpha   90.00
_cell.angle_beta   90.00
_cell.angle_gamma   90.00
#
_symmetry.space_group_name_H-M   'P 1'
#
loop_
_entity.id
_entity.type
_entity.pdbx_description
1 polymer ?
#
loop_
_entity_poly.entity_id
_entity_poly.type
_entity_poly.pdbx_seq_one_letter_code
_entity_poly.pdbx_strand_id
1 'polypeptide(L)'
;MQERELSITGPVFGPTVKLGDHELSRALRGLTIRFQAGERPAVEAELLIDAIEVADLGVRDSEVVLSMPDAARDALIALGWTPPAGDR
;
A
#
# COMPACT_ATOMS: atom_id res chain seq x y z
N MET A 1 -15.62 1.61 9.30
CA MET A 1 -14.21 1.92 9.00
C MET A 1 -13.46 1.81 10.32
N GLN A 2 -12.58 0.84 10.50
CA GLN A 2 -11.83 0.72 11.76
C GLN A 2 -10.74 1.79 11.76
N GLU A 3 -10.67 2.56 12.82
CA GLU A 3 -9.62 3.56 13.02
C GLU A 3 -8.30 2.81 13.28
N ARG A 4 -7.29 3.03 12.45
CA ARG A 4 -5.97 2.39 12.56
C ARG A 4 -4.92 3.47 12.75
N GLU A 5 -4.08 3.29 13.77
CA GLU A 5 -3.01 4.23 14.07
C GLU A 5 -1.87 4.09 13.06
N LEU A 6 -1.42 5.21 12.48
CA LEU A 6 -0.21 5.28 11.67
C LEU A 6 0.93 5.81 12.55
N SER A 7 1.96 4.99 12.77
CA SER A 7 3.13 5.35 13.58
C SER A 7 4.37 5.42 12.70
N ILE A 8 5.10 6.52 12.80
CA ILE A 8 6.36 6.75 12.08
C ILE A 8 7.44 7.02 13.11
N THR A 9 8.46 6.16 13.16
CA THR A 9 9.53 6.25 14.14
C THR A 9 10.90 6.08 13.49
N GLY A 10 11.94 6.64 14.09
CA GLY A 10 13.32 6.52 13.59
C GLY A 10 13.82 7.75 12.82
N PRO A 11 14.99 7.63 12.16
CA PRO A 11 15.65 8.76 11.50
C PRO A 11 14.85 9.24 10.28
N VAL A 12 15.10 10.49 9.87
CA VAL A 12 14.47 11.10 8.68
C VAL A 12 14.72 10.29 7.41
N PHE A 13 15.87 9.61 7.33
CA PHE A 13 16.21 8.70 6.24
C PHE A 13 16.05 7.25 6.70
N GLY A 14 15.09 6.54 6.11
CA GLY A 14 14.72 5.18 6.50
C GLY A 14 13.88 5.09 7.78
N PRO A 15 12.76 5.85 7.90
CA PRO A 15 11.87 5.72 9.03
C PRO A 15 11.18 4.34 9.03
N THR A 16 10.87 3.84 10.22
CA THR A 16 9.96 2.71 10.40
C THR A 16 8.52 3.21 10.36
N VAL A 17 7.74 2.74 9.40
CA VAL A 17 6.33 3.05 9.20
C VAL A 17 5.49 1.85 9.60
N LYS A 18 4.54 2.06 10.51
CA LYS A 18 3.58 1.03 10.94
C LYS A 18 2.15 1.50 10.82
N LEU A 19 1.24 0.60 10.44
CA LEU A 19 -0.20 0.81 10.47
C LEU A 19 -0.84 -0.25 11.39
N GLY A 20 -1.17 0.15 12.62
CA GLY A 20 -1.46 -0.79 13.70
C GLY A 20 -0.26 -1.73 13.92
N ASP A 21 -0.51 -3.04 13.82
CA ASP A 21 0.52 -4.07 14.00
C ASP A 21 1.31 -4.39 12.71
N HIS A 22 0.98 -3.76 11.58
CA HIS A 22 1.63 -4.02 10.29
C HIS A 22 2.84 -3.11 10.05
N GLU A 23 3.98 -3.70 9.75
CA GLU A 23 5.21 -3.00 9.36
C GLU A 23 5.21 -2.76 7.83
N LEU A 24 5.35 -1.50 7.41
CA LEU A 24 5.14 -1.08 6.01
C LEU A 24 6.42 -0.52 5.34
N SER A 25 7.51 -0.33 6.07
CA SER A 25 8.66 0.45 5.56
C SER A 25 9.31 -0.16 4.33
N ARG A 26 9.28 -1.49 4.21
CA ARG A 26 9.82 -2.23 3.06
C ARG A 26 8.86 -2.29 1.87
N ALA A 27 7.59 -1.97 2.09
CA ALA A 27 6.53 -1.99 1.11
C ALA A 27 6.38 -0.65 0.38
N LEU A 28 6.94 0.42 0.93
CA LEU A 28 6.72 1.79 0.48
C LEU A 28 7.94 2.32 -0.27
N ARG A 29 7.69 2.89 -1.45
CA ARG A 29 8.64 3.73 -2.18
C ARG A 29 8.60 5.17 -1.67
N GLY A 30 7.44 5.62 -1.20
CA GLY A 30 7.22 6.98 -0.74
C GLY A 30 6.02 7.08 0.20
N LEU A 31 6.06 8.05 1.10
CA LEU A 31 4.95 8.40 1.98
C LEU A 31 4.86 9.92 2.06
N THR A 32 3.72 10.48 1.69
CA THR A 32 3.44 11.91 1.78
C THR A 32 2.31 12.13 2.77
N ILE A 33 2.54 13.01 3.74
CA ILE A 33 1.49 13.44 4.67
C ILE A 33 1.24 14.93 4.48
N ARG A 34 0.00 15.27 4.14
CA ARG A 34 -0.44 16.65 3.93
C ARG A 34 -1.31 17.08 5.11
N PHE A 35 -0.89 18.16 5.75
CA PHE A 35 -1.63 18.81 6.84
C PHE A 35 -1.93 20.24 6.42
N GLN A 36 -3.21 20.61 6.43
CA GLN A 36 -3.65 21.99 6.27
C GLN A 36 -4.58 22.36 7.42
N ALA A 37 -4.48 23.60 7.91
CA ALA A 37 -5.30 24.05 9.03
C ALA A 37 -6.78 24.06 8.63
N GLY A 38 -7.63 23.40 9.42
CA GLY A 38 -9.07 23.28 9.14
C GLY A 38 -9.44 22.11 8.21
N GLU A 39 -8.46 21.39 7.66
CA GLU A 39 -8.69 20.21 6.83
C GLU A 39 -8.32 18.92 7.56
N ARG A 40 -8.88 17.80 7.08
CA ARG A 40 -8.50 16.49 7.57
C ARG A 40 -7.12 16.13 6.99
N PRO A 41 -6.18 15.64 7.80
CA PRO A 41 -4.89 15.18 7.28
C PRO A 41 -5.08 14.13 6.20
N ALA A 42 -4.33 14.26 5.10
CA ALA A 42 -4.29 13.29 4.02
C ALA A 42 -2.96 12.56 4.02
N VAL A 43 -3.00 11.24 3.90
CA VAL A 43 -1.82 10.38 3.78
C VAL A 43 -1.87 9.72 2.41
N GLU A 44 -0.84 9.92 1.61
CA GLU A 44 -0.63 9.27 0.32
C GLU A 44 0.57 8.34 0.45
N ALA A 45 0.38 7.08 0.09
CA ALA A 45 1.42 6.05 0.14
C ALA A 45 1.70 5.55 -1.29
N GLU A 46 2.97 5.56 -1.68
CA GLU A 46 3.43 4.95 -2.92
C GLU A 46 4.01 3.58 -2.60
N LEU A 47 3.38 2.52 -3.11
CA LEU A 47 3.82 1.15 -2.91
C LEU A 47 4.95 0.79 -3.89
N LEU A 48 5.85 -0.07 -3.43
CA LEU A 48 6.82 -0.73 -4.27
C LEU A 48 6.14 -1.89 -5.01
N ILE A 49 5.89 -1.72 -6.30
CA ILE A 49 5.36 -2.76 -7.19
C ILE A 49 6.45 -3.09 -8.21
N ASP A 50 6.84 -4.36 -8.31
CA ASP A 50 7.96 -4.77 -9.16
C ASP A 50 7.56 -4.86 -10.63
N ALA A 51 6.38 -5.42 -10.92
CA ALA A 51 5.85 -5.49 -12.28
C ALA A 51 4.31 -5.56 -12.29
N ILE A 52 3.71 -4.90 -13.27
CA ILE A 52 2.28 -5.02 -13.57
C ILE A 52 2.19 -5.66 -14.95
N GLU A 53 1.70 -6.88 -15.02
CA GLU A 53 1.45 -7.57 -16.29
C GLU A 53 -0.07 -7.53 -16.57
N VAL A 54 -0.44 -6.79 -17.62
CA VAL A 54 -1.81 -6.80 -18.14
C VAL A 54 -1.83 -7.74 -19.32
N ALA A 55 -2.37 -8.94 -19.11
CA ALA A 55 -2.28 -10.02 -20.09
C ALA A 55 -3.22 -9.82 -21.30
N ASP A 56 -4.32 -9.07 -21.14
CA ASP A 56 -5.24 -8.84 -22.27
C ASP A 56 -6.02 -7.51 -22.15
N LEU A 57 -5.72 -6.56 -23.03
CA LEU A 57 -6.46 -5.31 -23.21
C LEU A 57 -7.44 -5.47 -24.38
N GLY A 58 -8.32 -6.45 -24.26
CA GLY A 58 -9.34 -6.72 -25.26
C GLY A 58 -10.27 -7.79 -24.75
N VAL A 59 -11.58 -7.57 -24.92
CA VAL A 59 -12.65 -8.50 -24.52
C VAL A 59 -12.99 -8.44 -23.03
N ARG A 60 -14.26 -8.73 -22.73
CA ARG A 60 -15.00 -8.47 -21.47
C ARG A 60 -14.39 -9.00 -20.17
N ASP A 61 -13.31 -9.77 -20.25
CA ASP A 61 -12.64 -10.43 -19.13
C ASP A 61 -11.13 -10.14 -19.18
N SER A 62 -10.75 -8.90 -18.83
CA SER A 62 -9.33 -8.52 -18.71
C SER A 62 -8.76 -9.09 -17.41
N GLU A 63 -7.80 -10.00 -17.51
CA GLU A 63 -7.02 -10.47 -16.36
C GLU A 63 -5.84 -9.52 -16.10
N VAL A 64 -5.80 -8.96 -14.88
CA VAL A 64 -4.69 -8.11 -14.42
C VAL A 64 -3.87 -8.91 -13.42
N VAL A 65 -2.65 -9.26 -13.79
CA VAL A 65 -1.70 -9.94 -12.91
C VAL A 65 -0.76 -8.89 -12.31
N LEU A 66 -0.84 -8.72 -10.99
CA LEU A 66 0.02 -7.82 -10.25
C LEU A 66 1.15 -8.63 -9.61
N SER A 67 2.40 -8.40 -10.04
CA SER A 67 3.58 -8.96 -9.40
C SER A 67 4.18 -7.91 -8.45
N MET A 68 4.20 -8.23 -7.16
CA MET A 68 4.69 -7.33 -6.13
C MET A 68 5.37 -8.13 -5.01
N PRO A 69 6.28 -7.51 -4.24
CA PRO A 69 6.84 -8.13 -3.05
C PRO A 69 5.74 -8.48 -2.03
N ASP A 70 5.95 -9.54 -1.24
CA ASP A 70 5.02 -9.92 -0.16
C ASP A 70 4.74 -8.76 0.79
N ALA A 71 5.75 -7.93 1.09
CA ALA A 71 5.59 -6.75 1.92
C ALA A 71 4.57 -5.74 1.33
N ALA A 72 4.57 -5.54 0.00
CA ALA A 72 3.62 -4.64 -0.68
C ALA A 72 2.20 -5.20 -0.65
N ARG A 73 2.06 -6.52 -0.82
CA ARG A 73 0.77 -7.21 -0.68
C ARG A 73 0.23 -7.06 0.74
N ASP A 74 1.06 -7.29 1.75
CA ASP A 74 0.67 -7.19 3.16
C ASP A 74 0.27 -5.76 3.53
N ALA A 75 0.98 -4.76 2.98
CA ALA A 75 0.64 -3.35 3.14
C ALA A 75 -0.74 -3.01 2.56
N LEU A 76 -1.06 -3.51 1.36
CA LEU A 76 -2.39 -3.33 0.76
C LEU A 76 -3.48 -3.97 1.63
N ILE A 77 -3.26 -5.18 2.13
CA ILE A 77 -4.20 -5.87 3.03
C ILE A 77 -4.39 -5.07 4.32
N ALA A 78 -3.31 -4.53 4.89
CA ALA A 78 -3.36 -3.66 6.05
C ALA A 78 -4.15 -2.36 5.79
N LEU A 79 -4.18 -1.89 4.54
CA LEU A 79 -4.97 -0.73 4.10
C LEU A 79 -6.42 -1.10 3.73
N GLY A 80 -6.81 -2.37 3.89
CA GLY A 80 -8.16 -2.86 3.65
C GLY A 80 -8.43 -3.34 2.23
N TRP A 81 -7.39 -3.46 1.39
CA TRP A 81 -7.51 -4.16 0.12
C TRP A 81 -7.79 -5.64 0.39
N THR A 82 -8.81 -6.17 -0.27
CA THR A 82 -9.06 -7.61 -0.30
C THR A 82 -8.42 -8.15 -1.57
N PRO A 83 -7.41 -9.03 -1.49
CA PRO A 83 -6.81 -9.62 -2.67
C PRO A 83 -7.89 -10.32 -3.49
N PRO A 84 -7.88 -10.20 -4.83
CA PRO A 84 -8.73 -11.04 -5.66
C PRO A 84 -8.45 -12.50 -5.32
N ALA A 85 -9.50 -13.33 -5.28
CA ALA A 85 -9.37 -14.75 -5.02
C ALA A 85 -8.59 -15.39 -6.18
N GLY A 86 -7.27 -15.48 -6.05
CA GLY A 86 -6.43 -16.29 -6.91
C GLY A 86 -6.46 -17.73 -6.40
N ASP A 87 -6.98 -18.63 -7.23
CA ASP A 87 -6.81 -20.08 -7.01
C ASP A 87 -5.31 -20.39 -6.96
N ARG A 88 -4.94 -21.20 -5.98
CA ARG A 88 -3.56 -21.51 -5.62
C ARG A 88 -2.93 -22.52 -6.57
#